data_AF-A0A1C6UVG2-F1
#
_entry.id   AF-A0A1C6UVG2-F1
#
_cell.length_a   1.000
_cell.length_b   1.000
_cell.length_c   1.000
_cell.angle_alpha   90.00
_cell.angle_beta   90.00
_cell.angle_gamma   90.00
#
_symmetry.space_group_name_H-M   'P 1'
#
loop_
_entity.id
_entity.type
_entity.pdbx_description
1 polymer ?
#
loop_
_entity_poly.entity_id
_entity_poly.type
_entity_poly.pdbx_seq_one_letter_code
_entity_poly.pdbx_strand_id
1 'polypeptide(L)'
;MTLFHRSALARAGAVALLAAGGLTTAAVPAYAADQADLALTPTSYHLAKGVQAARAKPFKFTVQNLSDGVDARGVTVEVDTSGLKAKRVGYVVPEGCEVAGRTFTCRLGDLRGGTSEDFGIPLFSTGGKGDGGTLTVTVRAATADPDPDNNEKIEVPVTVTKPGYDLTAWVQDVQANVVVDGAVTDEPDLRPVRRGETVPLDWAVYNDGSRPATGLFYGLMLPKGLSFVTLPEGCAADEFLGRARALCEDAGVTVRRGQYYTAGVTVKADDDVTEPVLREGDLFAYGLDAAEGEPEGKARAAGPAQRKAFTEADPMDNHATFEAFVDLSAQPTPTPTPSGQPTPTPSGGPTGQPTPTTTPGGGTGGGGLPVTGVQAGLIGGIGAAVLLAGGALLLVSRRRDIVVVAPGDEKSTD
;
A
#
# COMPACT_ATOMS: atom_id res chain seq x y z
N MET A 1 13.86 -20.42 6.13
CA MET A 1 12.90 -19.47 5.53
C MET A 1 12.40 -18.59 6.64
N THR A 2 12.86 -17.35 6.69
CA THR A 2 12.33 -16.27 7.54
C THR A 2 10.83 -16.10 7.30
N LEU A 3 10.13 -15.36 8.17
CA LEU A 3 8.72 -15.03 7.90
C LEU A 3 8.62 -14.32 6.54
N PHE A 4 7.87 -14.92 5.63
CA PHE A 4 7.73 -14.47 4.24
C PHE A 4 7.05 -13.09 4.21
N HIS A 5 7.55 -12.19 3.34
CA HIS A 5 7.00 -10.85 3.09
C HIS A 5 6.88 -9.97 4.33
N ARG A 6 7.91 -10.00 5.19
CA ARG A 6 8.06 -8.97 6.21
C ARG A 6 8.66 -7.71 5.60
N SER A 7 8.05 -6.57 5.87
CA SER A 7 8.73 -5.29 5.70
C SER A 7 9.83 -5.21 6.76
N ALA A 8 11.07 -4.96 6.36
CA ALA A 8 12.18 -4.97 7.31
C ALA A 8 12.01 -3.83 8.32
N LEU A 9 11.91 -4.18 9.61
CA LEU A 9 11.90 -3.20 10.70
C LEU A 9 13.23 -2.44 10.72
N ALA A 10 13.20 -1.19 10.25
CA ALA A 10 14.32 -0.26 10.35
C ALA A 10 14.62 0.04 11.83
N ARG A 11 15.53 -0.73 12.43
CA ARG A 11 16.03 -0.48 13.78
C ARG A 11 17.04 0.66 13.76
N ALA A 12 16.55 1.89 13.94
CA ALA A 12 17.40 3.00 14.36
C ALA A 12 17.37 3.13 15.88
N GLY A 13 18.43 2.63 16.52
CA GLY A 13 18.73 2.91 17.92
C GLY A 13 19.15 4.37 18.15
N ALA A 14 18.90 4.81 19.39
CA ALA A 14 19.44 5.99 20.07
C ALA A 14 18.93 7.39 19.67
N VAL A 15 17.88 7.85 20.35
CA VAL A 15 17.86 9.19 20.96
C VAL A 15 17.38 9.07 22.41
N ALA A 16 18.33 8.88 23.33
CA ALA A 16 18.08 9.14 24.75
C ALA A 16 18.07 10.67 24.95
N LEU A 17 16.90 11.28 25.03
CA LEU A 17 16.76 12.64 25.53
C LEU A 17 16.87 12.61 27.06
N LEU A 18 18.08 12.78 27.56
CA LEU A 18 18.37 13.10 28.96
C LEU A 18 17.76 14.47 29.29
N ALA A 19 16.54 14.48 29.85
CA ALA A 19 16.02 15.65 30.56
C ALA A 19 16.47 15.57 32.03
N ALA A 20 17.62 16.18 32.33
CA ALA A 20 18.04 16.45 33.70
C ALA A 20 17.33 17.72 34.21
N GLY A 21 16.56 17.62 35.30
CA GLY A 21 16.19 18.79 36.09
C GLY A 21 14.95 18.67 36.97
N GLY A 22 15.15 18.59 38.29
CA GLY A 22 14.22 19.20 39.26
C GLY A 22 13.33 18.24 40.08
N LEU A 23 13.80 17.85 41.27
CA LEU A 23 12.99 17.24 42.33
C LEU A 23 11.95 18.25 42.88
N THR A 24 10.67 18.02 42.60
CA THR A 24 9.56 18.42 43.50
C THR A 24 8.51 17.31 43.51
N THR A 25 8.33 16.68 44.66
CA THR A 25 7.34 15.63 44.91
C THR A 25 5.94 16.23 44.94
N ALA A 26 5.26 16.22 43.80
CA ALA A 26 3.80 16.25 43.74
C ALA A 26 3.33 14.86 43.32
N ALA A 27 2.35 14.30 44.02
CA ALA A 27 1.71 13.06 43.61
C ALA A 27 0.94 13.30 42.31
N VAL A 28 1.62 13.09 41.18
CA VAL A 28 1.02 13.01 39.85
C VAL A 28 0.31 11.66 39.77
N PRO A 29 -0.87 11.53 39.16
CA PRO A 29 -1.43 10.22 38.85
C PRO A 29 -0.37 9.41 38.09
N ALA A 30 -0.24 8.12 38.38
CA ALA A 30 0.61 7.22 37.60
C ALA A 30 0.07 7.17 36.16
N TYR A 31 0.54 8.08 35.32
CA TYR A 31 0.12 8.21 33.93
C TYR A 31 0.88 7.21 33.07
N ALA A 32 0.11 6.55 32.19
CA ALA A 32 0.44 5.58 31.14
C ALA A 32 1.45 6.07 30.07
N ALA A 33 2.42 6.90 30.42
CA ALA A 33 3.32 7.55 29.47
C ALA A 33 4.34 6.61 28.79
N ASP A 34 4.47 5.37 29.27
CA ASP A 34 5.46 4.38 28.80
C ASP A 34 4.82 3.09 28.27
N GLN A 35 3.56 3.14 27.83
CA GLN A 35 2.83 1.98 27.30
C GLN A 35 2.71 2.03 25.77
N ALA A 36 2.76 0.87 25.12
CA ALA A 36 2.56 0.71 23.69
C ALA A 36 1.38 -0.23 23.45
N ASP A 37 0.32 0.31 22.86
CA ASP A 37 -0.93 -0.37 22.49
C ASP A 37 -0.77 -1.05 21.14
N LEU A 38 -0.63 -2.37 21.13
CA LEU A 38 -0.47 -3.14 19.91
C LEU A 38 -1.80 -3.74 19.50
N ALA A 39 -2.33 -3.45 18.32
CA ALA A 39 -3.54 -4.10 17.79
C ALA A 39 -3.20 -5.05 16.64
N LEU A 40 -3.85 -6.23 16.59
CA LEU A 40 -3.62 -7.23 15.55
C LEU A 40 -4.86 -7.40 14.67
N THR A 41 -4.68 -7.18 13.36
CA THR A 41 -5.74 -7.35 12.36
C THR A 41 -5.37 -8.44 11.35
N PRO A 42 -6.14 -9.55 11.25
CA PRO A 42 -5.95 -10.51 10.17
C PRO A 42 -6.41 -9.92 8.83
N THR A 43 -5.62 -10.13 7.78
CA THR A 43 -5.92 -9.67 6.42
C THR A 43 -6.04 -10.82 5.42
N SER A 44 -5.65 -12.03 5.80
CA SER A 44 -6.00 -13.26 5.06
C SER A 44 -7.06 -14.09 5.79
N TYR A 45 -7.92 -14.74 5.02
CA TYR A 45 -8.96 -15.68 5.51
C TYR A 45 -9.06 -16.96 4.66
N HIS A 46 -8.42 -16.96 3.49
CA HIS A 46 -8.61 -17.97 2.46
C HIS A 46 -7.28 -18.54 1.95
N LEU A 47 -7.31 -19.83 1.62
CA LEU A 47 -6.19 -20.53 0.99
C LEU A 47 -6.65 -21.14 -0.32
N ALA A 48 -5.98 -20.79 -1.43
CA ALA A 48 -6.21 -21.47 -2.69
C ALA A 48 -5.88 -22.97 -2.59
N LYS A 49 -6.81 -23.82 -3.02
CA LYS A 49 -6.56 -25.26 -3.08
C LYS A 49 -5.48 -25.59 -4.11
N GLY A 50 -4.52 -26.45 -3.72
CA GLY A 50 -3.46 -26.96 -4.60
C GLY A 50 -2.11 -26.29 -4.41
N VAL A 51 -2.01 -25.38 -3.44
CA VAL A 51 -0.75 -24.80 -2.97
C VAL A 51 -0.09 -25.79 -1.99
N GLN A 52 1.22 -26.04 -2.19
CA GLN A 52 2.01 -27.01 -1.42
C GLN A 52 2.94 -26.29 -0.44
N ALA A 53 3.47 -27.01 0.55
CA ALA A 53 4.36 -26.47 1.59
C ALA A 53 5.54 -25.63 1.06
N ALA A 54 6.17 -26.05 -0.05
CA ALA A 54 7.30 -25.33 -0.64
C ALA A 54 6.94 -23.94 -1.22
N ARG A 55 5.65 -23.64 -1.32
CA ARG A 55 5.09 -22.36 -1.79
C ARG A 55 3.95 -21.95 -0.86
N ALA A 56 4.10 -22.22 0.44
CA ALA A 56 3.07 -21.89 1.42
C ALA A 56 2.77 -20.40 1.33
N LYS A 57 1.47 -20.07 1.31
CA LYS A 57 1.00 -18.70 1.26
C LYS A 57 1.39 -17.99 2.56
N PRO A 58 1.92 -16.77 2.50
CA PRO A 58 1.99 -15.87 3.65
C PRO A 58 0.58 -15.47 4.07
N PHE A 59 -0.02 -16.19 5.01
CA PHE A 59 -1.34 -15.84 5.54
C PHE A 59 -1.20 -14.57 6.38
N LYS A 60 -1.65 -13.43 5.84
CA LYS A 60 -1.27 -12.08 6.27
C LYS A 60 -2.03 -11.59 7.50
N PHE A 61 -1.28 -10.82 8.28
CA PHE A 61 -1.72 -10.05 9.43
C PHE A 61 -1.02 -8.70 9.41
N THR A 62 -1.70 -7.69 9.94
CA THR A 62 -1.14 -6.38 10.23
C THR A 62 -1.11 -6.21 11.75
N VAL A 63 0.06 -5.94 12.31
CA VAL A 63 0.19 -5.43 13.69
C VAL A 63 0.36 -3.92 13.62
N GLN A 64 -0.40 -3.18 14.42
CA GLN A 64 -0.28 -1.74 14.54
C GLN A 64 0.11 -1.38 15.96
N ASN A 65 1.00 -0.41 16.13
CA ASN A 65 1.19 0.24 17.42
C ASN A 65 0.36 1.52 17.45
N LEU A 66 -0.77 1.51 18.14
CA LEU A 66 -1.73 2.62 18.21
C LEU A 66 -1.24 3.77 19.10
N SER A 67 -0.14 3.59 19.83
CA SER A 67 0.42 4.63 20.69
C SER A 67 1.28 5.62 19.89
N ASP A 68 0.87 6.88 19.85
CA ASP A 68 1.68 7.93 19.25
C ASP A 68 2.92 8.24 20.11
N GLY A 69 4.08 7.74 19.68
CA GLY A 69 5.39 8.10 20.24
C GLY A 69 5.98 7.16 21.28
N VAL A 70 5.31 6.03 21.61
CA VAL A 70 5.90 4.98 22.46
C VAL A 70 6.16 3.72 21.64
N ASP A 71 7.42 3.29 21.59
CA ASP A 71 7.81 2.10 20.83
C ASP A 71 7.48 0.81 21.58
N ALA A 72 6.90 -0.16 20.88
CA ALA A 72 6.77 -1.52 21.35
C ALA A 72 8.11 -2.26 21.14
N ARG A 73 8.76 -2.66 22.23
CA ARG A 73 10.08 -3.31 22.19
C ARG A 73 9.96 -4.83 22.17
N GLY A 74 10.77 -5.48 21.34
CA GLY A 74 10.88 -6.94 21.33
C GLY A 74 9.55 -7.64 21.04
N VAL A 75 8.76 -7.10 20.13
CA VAL A 75 7.52 -7.66 19.62
C VAL A 75 7.73 -9.10 19.17
N THR A 76 6.86 -9.99 19.62
CA THR A 76 6.79 -11.40 19.25
C THR A 76 5.39 -11.76 18.77
N VAL A 77 5.32 -12.74 17.87
CA VAL A 77 4.07 -13.36 17.44
C VAL A 77 4.09 -14.82 17.87
N GLU A 78 3.09 -15.22 18.64
CA GLU A 78 2.79 -16.59 19.02
C GLU A 78 1.64 -17.11 18.14
N VAL A 79 1.84 -18.28 17.56
CA VAL A 79 0.89 -18.90 16.62
C VAL A 79 0.49 -20.26 17.15
N ASP A 80 -0.77 -20.44 17.54
CA ASP A 80 -1.34 -21.73 17.88
C ASP A 80 -2.10 -22.31 16.69
N THR A 81 -1.59 -23.44 16.19
CA THR A 81 -2.16 -24.17 15.06
C THR A 81 -3.10 -25.29 15.49
N SER A 82 -3.38 -25.46 16.79
CA SER A 82 -4.17 -26.56 17.35
C SER A 82 -5.58 -26.66 16.77
N GLY A 83 -6.21 -25.52 16.50
CA GLY A 83 -7.54 -25.40 15.88
C GLY A 83 -7.59 -25.71 14.39
N LEU A 84 -6.43 -25.82 13.71
CA LEU A 84 -6.38 -26.15 12.28
C LEU A 84 -6.68 -27.63 12.01
N LYS A 85 -7.49 -27.86 10.97
CA LYS A 85 -7.82 -29.18 10.45
C LYS A 85 -6.69 -29.67 9.57
N ALA A 86 -5.78 -30.48 10.13
CA ALA A 86 -4.57 -30.99 9.45
C ALA A 86 -4.83 -31.71 8.10
N LYS A 87 -6.02 -32.29 7.90
CA LYS A 87 -6.45 -32.90 6.63
C LYS A 87 -6.79 -31.88 5.52
N ARG A 88 -6.83 -30.58 5.84
CA ARG A 88 -7.15 -29.48 4.94
C ARG A 88 -6.08 -28.39 4.91
N VAL A 89 -5.55 -28.02 6.06
CA VAL A 89 -4.56 -26.95 6.21
C VAL A 89 -3.29 -27.51 6.84
N GLY A 90 -2.16 -27.22 6.22
CA GLY A 90 -0.82 -27.42 6.77
C GLY A 90 -0.14 -26.06 6.96
N TYR A 91 0.95 -26.06 7.71
CA TYR A 91 1.74 -24.87 8.00
C TYR A 91 3.23 -25.19 7.92
N VAL A 92 4.05 -24.17 7.70
CA VAL A 92 5.51 -24.25 7.80
C VAL A 92 5.93 -23.33 8.94
N VAL A 93 6.70 -23.85 9.89
CA VAL A 93 7.28 -23.03 10.95
C VAL A 93 8.44 -22.23 10.34
N PRO A 94 8.42 -20.89 10.43
CA PRO A 94 9.53 -20.07 9.96
C PRO A 94 10.81 -20.36 10.75
N GLU A 95 11.93 -20.13 10.09
CA GLU A 95 13.25 -20.26 10.70
C GLU A 95 13.46 -19.23 11.81
N GLY A 96 14.10 -19.64 12.91
CA GLY A 96 14.32 -18.78 14.07
C GLY A 96 13.15 -18.70 15.05
N CYS A 97 12.02 -19.37 14.77
CA CYS A 97 10.91 -19.46 15.71
C CYS A 97 11.11 -20.59 16.72
N GLU A 98 10.72 -20.35 17.97
CA GLU A 98 10.73 -21.35 19.03
C GLU A 98 9.45 -22.21 18.94
N VAL A 99 9.56 -23.53 19.06
CA VAL A 99 8.42 -24.45 18.90
C VAL A 99 8.10 -25.15 20.21
N ALA A 100 6.82 -25.10 20.60
CA ALA A 100 6.28 -25.80 21.76
C ALA A 100 4.97 -26.52 21.36
N GLY A 101 5.07 -27.81 21.04
CA GLY A 101 3.91 -28.61 20.63
C GLY A 101 3.32 -28.14 19.29
N ARG A 102 2.07 -27.62 19.32
CA ARG A 102 1.38 -27.04 18.15
C ARG A 102 1.45 -25.51 18.07
N THR A 103 2.20 -24.92 19.00
CA THR A 103 2.44 -23.49 19.08
C THR A 103 3.88 -23.20 18.64
N PHE A 104 4.08 -22.09 17.94
CA PHE A 104 5.41 -21.55 17.71
C PHE A 104 5.43 -20.03 17.90
N THR A 105 6.56 -19.52 18.36
CA THR A 105 6.75 -18.09 18.66
C THR A 105 7.90 -17.53 17.86
N CYS A 106 7.65 -16.47 17.11
CA CYS A 106 8.60 -15.79 16.24
C CYS A 106 8.83 -14.36 16.71
N ARG A 107 10.06 -13.86 16.62
CA ARG A 107 10.35 -12.45 16.90
C ARG A 107 10.03 -11.57 15.68
N LEU A 108 9.27 -10.49 15.87
CA LEU A 108 9.05 -9.44 14.87
C LEU A 108 10.17 -8.41 14.98
N GLY A 109 10.32 -7.78 16.15
CA GLY A 109 11.36 -6.78 16.39
C GLY A 109 10.82 -5.65 17.24
N ASP A 110 11.24 -4.41 17.00
CA ASP A 110 10.64 -3.27 17.68
C ASP A 110 9.67 -2.60 16.70
N LEU A 111 8.47 -2.24 17.14
CA LEU A 111 7.48 -1.52 16.34
C LEU A 111 7.32 -0.09 16.87
N ARG A 112 7.59 0.89 16.02
CA ARG A 112 7.56 2.30 16.41
C ARG A 112 6.15 2.73 16.78
N GLY A 113 6.05 3.66 17.73
CA GLY A 113 4.77 4.28 18.08
C GLY A 113 4.06 4.86 16.86
N GLY A 114 2.82 4.41 16.62
CA GLY A 114 1.96 4.91 15.57
C GLY A 114 2.24 4.34 14.18
N THR A 115 3.02 3.26 14.05
CA THR A 115 3.31 2.58 12.77
C THR A 115 2.69 1.19 12.71
N SER A 116 2.75 0.57 11.54
CA SER A 116 2.25 -0.77 11.30
C SER A 116 3.33 -1.70 10.74
N GLU A 117 3.11 -3.02 10.82
CA GLU A 117 3.92 -4.02 10.15
C GLU A 117 3.04 -5.16 9.66
N ASP A 118 3.17 -5.49 8.37
CA ASP A 118 2.59 -6.69 7.80
C ASP A 118 3.52 -7.89 7.99
N PHE A 119 2.96 -9.04 8.37
CA PHE A 119 3.68 -10.30 8.41
C PHE A 119 2.79 -11.48 7.96
N GLY A 120 3.41 -12.50 7.36
CA GLY A 120 2.72 -13.68 6.85
C GLY A 120 3.03 -14.96 7.63
N ILE A 121 2.01 -15.68 8.08
CA ILE A 121 2.16 -17.04 8.64
C ILE A 121 2.10 -18.05 7.49
N PRO A 122 3.14 -18.88 7.24
CA PRO A 122 3.15 -19.75 6.06
C PRO A 122 2.15 -20.90 6.18
N LEU A 123 1.02 -20.82 5.47
CA LEU A 123 -0.02 -21.84 5.41
C LEU A 123 -0.18 -22.42 4.00
N PHE A 124 -0.62 -23.67 3.90
CA PHE A 124 -0.88 -24.31 2.61
C PHE A 124 -2.02 -25.32 2.69
N SER A 125 -2.61 -25.65 1.55
CA SER A 125 -3.66 -26.66 1.48
C SER A 125 -3.07 -28.08 1.49
N THR A 126 -3.52 -28.95 2.39
CA THR A 126 -3.12 -30.38 2.42
C THR A 126 -4.13 -31.29 1.70
N GLY A 127 -5.29 -30.76 1.33
CA GLY A 127 -6.33 -31.49 0.61
C GLY A 127 -7.74 -30.95 0.88
N GLY A 128 -8.74 -31.48 0.15
CA GLY A 128 -10.14 -31.04 0.32
C GLY A 128 -10.39 -29.57 -0.05
N LYS A 129 -11.58 -29.08 0.28
CA LYS A 129 -11.99 -27.66 0.23
C LYS A 129 -12.95 -27.40 1.40
N GLY A 130 -13.22 -26.15 1.70
CA GLY A 130 -14.10 -25.71 2.78
C GLY A 130 -13.33 -25.40 4.06
N ASP A 131 -14.06 -25.44 5.17
CA ASP A 131 -13.60 -25.06 6.51
C ASP A 131 -12.25 -25.72 6.91
N GLY A 132 -11.22 -24.90 7.05
CA GLY A 132 -9.86 -25.27 7.44
C GLY A 132 -9.61 -25.32 8.95
N GLY A 133 -10.61 -24.97 9.77
CA GLY A 133 -10.47 -24.75 11.20
C GLY A 133 -10.07 -23.31 11.55
N THR A 134 -9.57 -23.12 12.76
CA THR A 134 -9.24 -21.81 13.32
C THR A 134 -7.73 -21.74 13.59
N LEU A 135 -7.10 -20.67 13.14
CA LEU A 135 -5.75 -20.29 13.54
C LEU A 135 -5.87 -19.28 14.68
N THR A 136 -5.12 -19.46 15.76
CA THR A 136 -5.10 -18.49 16.87
C THR A 136 -3.74 -17.80 16.89
N VAL A 137 -3.75 -16.47 16.89
CA VAL A 137 -2.53 -15.65 16.87
C VAL A 137 -2.54 -14.68 18.03
N THR A 138 -1.40 -14.53 18.69
CA THR A 138 -1.18 -13.58 19.77
C THR A 138 0.06 -12.77 19.48
N VAL A 139 -0.01 -11.45 19.56
CA VAL A 139 1.16 -10.58 19.51
C VAL A 139 1.42 -10.02 20.90
N ARG A 140 2.70 -9.93 21.27
CA ARG A 140 3.14 -9.39 22.57
C ARG A 140 4.37 -8.51 22.38
N ALA A 141 4.62 -7.61 23.31
CA ALA A 141 5.88 -6.87 23.41
C ALA A 141 6.41 -6.90 24.85
N ALA A 142 7.67 -6.50 25.03
CA ALA A 142 8.26 -6.22 26.33
C ALA A 142 7.77 -4.88 26.90
N THR A 143 7.39 -3.93 26.04
CA THR A 143 6.67 -2.72 26.45
C THR A 143 5.27 -3.11 26.88
N ALA A 144 4.78 -2.55 27.98
CA ALA A 144 3.46 -2.88 28.51
C ALA A 144 2.34 -2.43 27.55
N ASP A 145 1.39 -3.32 27.30
CA ASP A 145 0.22 -3.08 26.48
C ASP A 145 -0.99 -2.73 27.36
N PRO A 146 -1.65 -1.57 27.17
CA PRO A 146 -2.82 -1.18 27.93
C PRO A 146 -4.11 -1.95 27.55
N ASP A 147 -4.17 -2.55 26.36
CA ASP A 147 -5.36 -3.23 25.82
C ASP A 147 -5.02 -4.59 25.18
N PRO A 148 -4.59 -5.60 25.96
CA PRO A 148 -4.16 -6.89 25.43
C PRO A 148 -5.28 -7.68 24.71
N ASP A 149 -6.55 -7.30 24.85
CA ASP A 149 -7.65 -8.02 24.22
C ASP A 149 -7.70 -7.81 22.69
N ASN A 150 -7.05 -6.76 22.18
CA ASN A 150 -7.03 -6.41 20.75
C ASN A 150 -5.86 -7.08 19.97
N ASN A 151 -4.99 -7.82 20.65
CA ASN A 151 -3.86 -8.55 20.07
C ASN A 151 -3.55 -9.91 20.71
N GLU A 152 -4.25 -10.32 21.78
CA GLU A 152 -4.14 -11.65 22.35
C GLU A 152 -5.27 -12.59 21.88
N LYS A 153 -4.90 -13.82 21.50
CA LYS A 153 -5.82 -14.90 21.13
C LYS A 153 -6.81 -14.52 20.02
N ILE A 154 -6.32 -13.80 19.01
CA ILE A 154 -7.11 -13.48 17.82
C ILE A 154 -7.38 -14.78 17.05
N GLU A 155 -8.64 -15.19 17.01
CA GLU A 155 -9.11 -16.40 16.33
C GLU A 155 -9.50 -16.08 14.88
N VAL A 156 -8.79 -16.70 13.94
CA VAL A 156 -8.99 -16.48 12.50
C VAL A 156 -9.54 -17.75 11.85
N PRO A 157 -10.78 -17.74 11.34
CA PRO A 157 -11.31 -18.87 10.60
C PRO A 157 -10.61 -18.98 9.25
N VAL A 158 -10.00 -20.13 8.98
CA VAL A 158 -9.30 -20.40 7.71
C VAL A 158 -10.22 -21.19 6.80
N THR A 159 -10.37 -20.78 5.54
CA THR A 159 -11.15 -21.55 4.55
C THR A 159 -10.30 -21.91 3.33
N VAL A 160 -10.29 -23.20 2.96
CA VAL A 160 -9.65 -23.65 1.72
C VAL A 160 -10.64 -23.50 0.56
N THR A 161 -10.33 -22.65 -0.41
CA THR A 161 -11.22 -22.31 -1.53
C THR A 161 -11.07 -23.31 -2.68
N LYS A 162 -11.62 -23.00 -3.85
CA LYS A 162 -11.33 -23.75 -5.09
C LYS A 162 -9.93 -23.36 -5.60
N PRO A 163 -9.33 -24.11 -6.54
CA PRO A 163 -8.13 -23.63 -7.21
C PRO A 163 -8.39 -22.28 -7.90
N GLY A 164 -7.52 -21.31 -7.69
CA GLY A 164 -7.60 -19.93 -8.16
C GLY A 164 -6.23 -19.25 -8.05
N TYR A 165 -6.10 -18.03 -8.54
CA TYR A 165 -4.95 -17.19 -8.22
C TYR A 165 -5.16 -16.58 -6.83
N ASP A 166 -4.11 -16.11 -6.19
CA ASP A 166 -4.16 -15.53 -4.84
C ASP A 166 -3.16 -14.36 -4.83
N LEU A 167 -3.62 -13.13 -5.07
CA LEU A 167 -2.71 -11.99 -5.15
C LEU A 167 -2.44 -11.41 -3.76
N THR A 168 -1.21 -11.54 -3.30
CA THR A 168 -0.82 -10.96 -2.01
C THR A 168 0.08 -9.75 -2.23
N ALA A 169 -0.33 -8.60 -1.67
CA ALA A 169 0.44 -7.36 -1.77
C ALA A 169 1.49 -7.27 -0.66
N TRP A 170 2.62 -6.66 -1.01
CA TRP A 170 3.70 -6.34 -0.08
C TRP A 170 4.36 -5.01 -0.51
N VAL A 171 4.73 -4.21 0.47
CA VAL A 171 5.45 -2.95 0.25
C VAL A 171 6.40 -2.70 1.41
N GLN A 172 7.61 -2.26 1.08
CA GLN A 172 8.60 -1.83 2.05
C GLN A 172 8.34 -0.36 2.42
N ASP A 173 8.54 -0.04 3.70
CA ASP A 173 8.56 1.35 4.14
C ASP A 173 9.54 2.19 3.34
N VAL A 174 9.17 3.45 3.07
CA VAL A 174 10.01 4.38 2.31
C VAL A 174 11.22 4.76 3.16
N GLN A 175 12.39 4.29 2.72
CA GLN A 175 13.70 4.47 3.34
C GLN A 175 14.76 4.74 2.26
N ALA A 176 15.89 5.35 2.65
CA ALA A 176 16.87 5.91 1.71
C ALA A 176 17.69 4.88 0.92
N ASN A 177 17.77 3.65 1.40
CA ASN A 177 18.65 2.61 0.85
C ASN A 177 17.93 1.28 0.61
N VAL A 178 16.64 1.38 0.27
CA VAL A 178 15.86 0.25 -0.19
C VAL A 178 16.34 -0.20 -1.57
N VAL A 179 16.44 -1.51 -1.76
CA VAL A 179 16.69 -2.21 -3.01
C VAL A 179 15.36 -2.74 -3.51
N VAL A 180 15.00 -2.40 -4.74
CA VAL A 180 13.77 -2.92 -5.36
C VAL A 180 13.98 -4.37 -5.77
N ASP A 181 13.64 -5.30 -4.89
CA ASP A 181 13.71 -6.73 -5.16
C ASP A 181 12.41 -7.48 -4.86
N GLY A 182 11.41 -6.84 -4.26
CA GLY A 182 10.20 -7.50 -3.82
C GLY A 182 10.53 -8.51 -2.73
N ALA A 183 11.04 -8.04 -1.59
CA ALA A 183 11.30 -8.82 -0.38
C ALA A 183 12.09 -10.12 -0.59
N VAL A 184 12.97 -10.19 -1.59
CA VAL A 184 13.78 -11.38 -1.87
C VAL A 184 14.97 -11.45 -0.90
N THR A 185 15.47 -10.30 -0.49
CA THR A 185 16.61 -10.15 0.42
C THR A 185 16.25 -9.26 1.60
N ASP A 186 16.57 -9.68 2.82
CA ASP A 186 16.40 -8.83 4.00
C ASP A 186 17.33 -7.61 3.95
N GLU A 187 16.81 -6.44 4.32
CA GLU A 187 17.54 -5.17 4.35
C GLU A 187 17.76 -4.71 5.80
N PRO A 188 18.88 -5.08 6.46
CA PRO A 188 19.03 -4.84 7.90
C PRO A 188 19.34 -3.39 8.28
N ASP A 189 19.85 -2.58 7.35
CA ASP A 189 20.43 -1.26 7.62
C ASP A 189 19.65 -0.12 6.95
N LEU A 190 18.32 -0.15 7.05
CA LEU A 190 17.44 0.89 6.50
C LEU A 190 17.62 2.23 7.23
N ARG A 191 17.65 3.33 6.46
CA ARG A 191 17.88 4.69 6.97
C ARG A 191 16.78 5.65 6.52
N PRO A 192 16.36 6.60 7.37
CA PRO A 192 15.37 7.61 6.98
C PRO A 192 15.82 8.44 5.77
N VAL A 193 14.86 8.80 4.92
CA VAL A 193 15.03 9.62 3.72
C VAL A 193 15.24 11.07 4.09
N ARG A 194 16.19 11.78 3.46
CA ARG A 194 16.33 13.21 3.68
C ARG A 194 15.24 13.98 2.96
N ARG A 195 14.84 15.14 3.52
CA ARG A 195 13.98 16.08 2.80
C ARG A 195 14.58 16.48 1.45
N GLY A 196 13.75 16.48 0.43
CA GLY A 196 14.14 16.76 -0.96
C GLY A 196 14.75 15.56 -1.69
N GLU A 197 15.05 14.45 -1.00
CA GLU A 197 15.66 13.27 -1.59
C GLU A 197 14.64 12.43 -2.34
N THR A 198 15.06 11.87 -3.49
CA THR A 198 14.28 10.91 -4.28
C THR A 198 14.85 9.51 -4.06
N VAL A 199 13.98 8.57 -3.73
CA VAL A 199 14.34 7.18 -3.39
C VAL A 199 13.42 6.21 -4.14
N PRO A 200 13.86 4.97 -4.40
CA PRO A 200 12.97 3.93 -4.92
C PRO A 200 11.93 3.53 -3.85
N LEU A 201 10.75 3.13 -4.31
CA LEU A 201 9.77 2.40 -3.51
C LEU A 201 9.86 0.92 -3.89
N ASP A 202 10.20 0.05 -2.95
CA ASP A 202 10.13 -1.41 -3.17
C ASP A 202 8.77 -1.94 -2.77
N TRP A 203 8.17 -2.68 -3.70
CA TRP A 203 6.84 -3.20 -3.59
C TRP A 203 6.69 -4.40 -4.51
N ALA A 204 5.75 -5.28 -4.19
CA ALA A 204 5.48 -6.45 -5.00
C ALA A 204 4.03 -6.92 -4.83
N VAL A 205 3.52 -7.53 -5.90
CA VAL A 205 2.27 -8.30 -5.88
C VAL A 205 2.61 -9.73 -6.24
N TYR A 206 2.55 -10.61 -5.24
CA TYR A 206 2.82 -12.05 -5.40
C TYR A 206 1.57 -12.76 -5.87
N ASN A 207 1.75 -13.91 -6.51
CA ASN A 207 0.67 -14.85 -6.73
C ASN A 207 0.92 -16.14 -5.94
N ASP A 208 0.35 -16.22 -4.74
CA ASP A 208 0.44 -17.38 -3.84
C ASP A 208 -0.64 -18.44 -4.10
N GLY A 209 -1.40 -18.25 -5.18
CA GLY A 209 -2.47 -19.13 -5.60
C GLY A 209 -1.99 -20.37 -6.34
N SER A 210 -2.96 -21.19 -6.76
CA SER A 210 -2.70 -22.39 -7.56
C SER A 210 -2.90 -22.18 -9.07
N ARG A 211 -3.31 -20.99 -9.50
CA ARG A 211 -3.50 -20.58 -10.90
C ARG A 211 -2.74 -19.28 -11.19
N PRO A 212 -2.32 -19.03 -12.44
CA PRO A 212 -1.77 -17.73 -12.82
C PRO A 212 -2.84 -16.63 -12.76
N ALA A 213 -2.43 -15.41 -12.44
CA ALA A 213 -3.21 -14.19 -12.64
C ALA A 213 -2.80 -13.55 -13.97
N THR A 214 -3.76 -13.00 -14.71
CA THR A 214 -3.53 -12.36 -16.02
C THR A 214 -4.08 -10.95 -16.00
N GLY A 215 -3.26 -9.99 -16.44
CA GLY A 215 -3.54 -8.57 -16.30
C GLY A 215 -3.52 -8.14 -14.83
N LEU A 216 -2.97 -6.98 -14.55
CA LEU A 216 -2.87 -6.44 -13.20
C LEU A 216 -3.31 -4.99 -13.18
N PHE A 217 -4.25 -4.69 -12.28
CA PHE A 217 -4.51 -3.33 -11.84
C PHE A 217 -3.92 -3.17 -10.45
N TYR A 218 -3.22 -2.08 -10.20
CA TYR A 218 -2.75 -1.76 -8.86
C TYR A 218 -2.80 -0.26 -8.61
N GLY A 219 -2.97 0.10 -7.34
CA GLY A 219 -2.95 1.48 -6.89
C GLY A 219 -1.91 1.69 -5.81
N LEU A 220 -1.30 2.87 -5.83
CA LEU A 220 -0.37 3.34 -4.82
C LEU A 220 -0.86 4.68 -4.29
N MET A 221 -1.03 4.82 -2.98
CA MET A 221 -1.32 6.09 -2.33
C MET A 221 -0.18 6.42 -1.37
N LEU A 222 0.56 7.51 -1.64
CA LEU A 222 1.68 7.90 -0.79
C LEU A 222 1.20 8.58 0.49
N PRO A 223 1.90 8.41 1.63
CA PRO A 223 1.74 9.28 2.78
C PRO A 223 1.80 10.77 2.40
N LYS A 224 1.12 11.63 3.15
CA LYS A 224 1.20 13.08 2.93
C LYS A 224 2.64 13.57 3.15
N GLY A 225 3.13 14.45 2.27
CA GLY A 225 4.52 14.92 2.28
C GLY A 225 5.47 14.09 1.41
N LEU A 226 4.93 13.12 0.65
CA LEU A 226 5.62 12.44 -0.42
C LEU A 226 4.97 12.72 -1.78
N SER A 227 5.79 12.72 -2.82
CA SER A 227 5.35 12.90 -4.22
C SER A 227 5.96 11.84 -5.14
N PHE A 228 5.23 11.44 -6.20
CA PHE A 228 5.78 10.57 -7.25
C PHE A 228 6.74 11.35 -8.14
N VAL A 229 7.92 10.78 -8.41
CA VAL A 229 8.90 11.33 -9.37
C VAL A 229 8.90 10.52 -10.66
N THR A 230 8.89 9.19 -10.55
CA THR A 230 8.87 8.28 -11.69
C THR A 230 7.77 7.25 -11.45
N LEU A 231 6.95 7.03 -12.46
CA LEU A 231 5.93 5.99 -12.51
C LEU A 231 6.12 5.14 -13.77
N PRO A 232 5.75 3.86 -13.72
CA PRO A 232 5.69 2.98 -14.89
C PRO A 232 4.75 3.50 -15.98
N GLU A 233 4.93 2.99 -17.20
CA GLU A 233 3.94 3.14 -18.27
C GLU A 233 2.61 2.49 -17.86
N GLY A 234 1.48 3.07 -18.27
CA GLY A 234 0.15 2.59 -17.86
C GLY A 234 -0.34 3.13 -16.52
N CYS A 235 0.45 3.96 -15.84
CA CYS A 235 0.05 4.65 -14.61
C CYS A 235 -0.53 6.04 -14.89
N ALA A 236 -1.66 6.35 -14.25
CA ALA A 236 -2.21 7.69 -14.14
C ALA A 236 -2.08 8.18 -12.69
N ALA A 237 -1.46 9.35 -12.51
CA ALA A 237 -1.33 9.98 -11.20
C ALA A 237 -2.38 11.07 -11.01
N ASP A 238 -2.95 11.14 -9.81
CA ASP A 238 -3.80 12.22 -9.35
C ASP A 238 -3.56 12.52 -7.86
N GLU A 239 -4.37 13.42 -7.30
CA GLU A 239 -4.36 13.72 -5.88
C GLU A 239 -5.71 13.35 -5.28
N PHE A 240 -5.69 12.60 -4.18
CA PHE A 240 -6.89 12.21 -3.44
C PHE A 240 -6.69 12.55 -1.96
N LEU A 241 -7.57 13.38 -1.41
CA LEU A 241 -7.51 13.84 -0.01
C LEU A 241 -6.14 14.45 0.40
N GLY A 242 -5.49 15.20 -0.52
CA GLY A 242 -4.20 15.83 -0.24
C GLY A 242 -3.01 14.88 -0.29
N ARG A 243 -3.17 13.71 -0.94
CA ARG A 243 -2.17 12.66 -1.05
C ARG A 243 -1.98 12.28 -2.50
N ALA A 244 -0.74 12.08 -2.91
CA ALA A 244 -0.43 11.60 -4.26
C ALA A 244 -0.93 10.16 -4.42
N ARG A 245 -1.70 9.90 -5.48
CA ARG A 245 -2.19 8.57 -5.84
C ARG A 245 -1.82 8.24 -7.27
N ALA A 246 -1.40 7.01 -7.51
CA ALA A 246 -1.20 6.45 -8.83
C ALA A 246 -2.11 5.23 -9.00
N LEU A 247 -2.82 5.17 -10.13
CA LEU A 247 -3.60 4.01 -10.56
C LEU A 247 -2.97 3.47 -11.83
N CYS A 248 -2.57 2.21 -11.81
CA CYS A 248 -1.75 1.61 -12.83
C CYS A 248 -2.40 0.33 -13.37
N GLU A 249 -2.27 0.13 -14.67
CA GLU A 249 -2.75 -1.07 -15.35
C GLU A 249 -1.66 -1.65 -16.25
N ASP A 250 -1.41 -2.96 -16.10
CA ASP A 250 -0.67 -3.76 -17.07
C ASP A 250 -1.57 -4.94 -17.49
N ALA A 251 -2.33 -4.77 -18.57
CA ALA A 251 -3.21 -5.81 -19.10
C ALA A 251 -2.45 -7.00 -19.71
N GLY A 252 -1.16 -6.83 -20.05
CA GLY A 252 -0.34 -7.85 -20.72
C GLY A 252 0.36 -8.80 -19.77
N VAL A 253 0.48 -8.45 -18.48
CA VAL A 253 1.23 -9.26 -17.51
C VAL A 253 0.55 -10.61 -17.24
N THR A 254 1.37 -11.63 -16.97
CA THR A 254 0.90 -12.89 -16.38
C THR A 254 1.77 -13.23 -15.19
N VAL A 255 1.22 -13.09 -13.98
CA VAL A 255 1.90 -13.45 -12.73
C VAL A 255 1.65 -14.93 -12.46
N ARG A 256 2.66 -15.76 -12.72
CA ARG A 256 2.55 -17.21 -12.47
C ARG A 256 2.63 -17.51 -10.98
N ARG A 257 2.17 -18.69 -10.59
CA ARG A 257 2.25 -19.18 -9.21
C ARG A 257 3.67 -19.03 -8.63
N GLY A 258 3.74 -18.42 -7.46
CA GLY A 258 4.94 -18.10 -6.68
C GLY A 258 5.94 -17.24 -7.45
N GLN A 259 5.46 -16.43 -8.39
CA GLN A 259 6.16 -15.27 -8.91
C GLN A 259 5.49 -14.01 -8.36
N TYR A 260 6.15 -12.88 -8.55
CA TYR A 260 5.61 -11.57 -8.25
C TYR A 260 5.75 -10.64 -9.44
N TYR A 261 4.94 -9.59 -9.40
CA TYR A 261 5.07 -8.40 -10.23
C TYR A 261 5.59 -7.25 -9.38
N THR A 262 6.49 -6.46 -9.96
CA THR A 262 6.93 -5.16 -9.45
C THR A 262 7.31 -4.28 -10.62
N ALA A 263 7.32 -2.97 -10.43
CA ALA A 263 7.76 -2.02 -11.43
C ALA A 263 8.44 -0.80 -10.78
N GLY A 264 9.32 -0.15 -11.54
CA GLY A 264 10.10 0.99 -11.06
C GLY A 264 9.25 2.18 -10.67
N VAL A 265 9.15 2.45 -9.37
CA VAL A 265 8.51 3.62 -8.79
C VAL A 265 9.54 4.36 -7.96
N THR A 266 9.64 5.67 -8.12
CA THR A 266 10.49 6.51 -7.25
C THR A 266 9.66 7.62 -6.65
N VAL A 267 9.87 7.86 -5.36
CA VAL A 267 9.16 8.87 -4.58
C VAL A 267 10.14 9.90 -4.04
N LYS A 268 9.68 11.13 -3.84
CA LYS A 268 10.44 12.21 -3.22
C LYS A 268 9.82 12.59 -1.88
N ALA A 269 10.66 12.75 -0.86
CA ALA A 269 10.25 13.41 0.38
C ALA A 269 10.24 14.92 0.18
N ASP A 270 9.12 15.57 0.47
CA ASP A 270 8.96 17.01 0.24
C ASP A 270 9.86 17.83 1.19
N ASP A 271 10.25 19.02 0.75
CA ASP A 271 11.20 19.87 1.47
C ASP A 271 10.61 20.48 2.76
N ASP A 272 9.29 20.52 2.89
CA ASP A 272 8.53 21.10 3.99
C ASP A 272 8.02 20.07 5.01
N VAL A 273 8.40 18.80 4.86
CA VAL A 273 8.05 17.74 5.82
C VAL A 273 8.55 18.08 7.23
N THR A 274 7.64 18.05 8.21
CA THR A 274 7.93 18.34 9.62
C THR A 274 7.86 17.12 10.54
N GLU A 275 7.36 16.00 10.05
CA GLU A 275 7.19 14.77 10.84
C GLU A 275 8.25 13.73 10.45
N PRO A 276 8.85 13.02 11.42
CA PRO A 276 9.87 12.01 11.14
C PRO A 276 9.29 10.69 10.62
N VAL A 277 7.97 10.51 10.70
CA VAL A 277 7.23 9.37 10.18
C VAL A 277 5.97 9.88 9.51
N LEU A 278 5.84 9.63 8.21
CA LEU A 278 4.68 10.01 7.42
C LEU A 278 3.77 8.80 7.26
N ARG A 279 2.49 9.00 7.57
CA ARG A 279 1.49 7.94 7.69
C ARG A 279 0.24 8.29 6.88
N GLU A 280 -0.54 7.34 6.38
CA GLU A 280 -0.26 5.90 6.17
C GLU A 280 -0.34 5.65 4.67
N GLY A 281 0.72 5.16 4.04
CA GLY A 281 0.76 4.76 2.64
C GLY A 281 -0.04 3.49 2.37
N ASP A 282 -0.50 3.32 1.13
CA ASP A 282 -1.27 2.16 0.73
C ASP A 282 -0.87 1.61 -0.66
N LEU A 283 -0.83 0.30 -0.77
CA LEU A 283 -0.74 -0.49 -1.99
C LEU A 283 -1.92 -1.46 -2.04
N PHE A 284 -2.66 -1.45 -3.14
CA PHE A 284 -3.64 -2.51 -3.42
C PHE A 284 -3.49 -3.03 -4.85
N ALA A 285 -3.91 -4.27 -5.09
CA ALA A 285 -3.84 -4.88 -6.42
C ALA A 285 -5.00 -5.84 -6.72
N TYR A 286 -5.43 -5.90 -7.98
CA TYR A 286 -6.45 -6.85 -8.42
C TYR A 286 -6.07 -7.42 -9.79
N GLY A 287 -6.36 -8.70 -9.99
CA GLY A 287 -6.29 -9.33 -11.31
C GLY A 287 -7.35 -8.73 -12.24
N LEU A 288 -6.95 -8.42 -13.48
CA LEU A 288 -7.88 -8.02 -14.51
C LEU A 288 -8.50 -9.29 -15.11
N ASP A 289 -9.57 -9.80 -14.49
CA ASP A 289 -10.29 -11.00 -14.95
C ASP A 289 -10.97 -10.86 -16.35
N ALA A 290 -10.58 -9.85 -17.12
CA ALA A 290 -10.84 -9.69 -18.53
C ALA A 290 -9.52 -9.36 -19.25
N ALA A 291 -8.99 -10.31 -20.02
CA ALA A 291 -8.16 -9.94 -21.15
C ALA A 291 -9.06 -9.15 -22.12
N GLU A 292 -9.02 -7.82 -22.07
CA GLU A 292 -9.53 -6.96 -23.14
C GLU A 292 -8.38 -6.61 -24.08
N GLY A 293 -8.56 -7.00 -25.34
CA GLY A 293 -7.72 -6.73 -26.49
C GLY A 293 -8.40 -7.39 -27.69
N GLU A 294 -8.57 -6.67 -28.81
CA GLU A 294 -9.26 -7.19 -29.99
C GLU A 294 -8.64 -8.53 -30.43
N PRO A 295 -9.41 -9.65 -30.42
CA PRO A 295 -8.99 -10.86 -31.08
C PRO A 295 -9.15 -10.68 -32.58
N GLU A 296 -8.15 -11.06 -33.37
CA GLU A 296 -8.35 -11.39 -34.78
C GLU A 296 -9.29 -12.61 -34.88
N GLY A 297 -10.59 -12.38 -34.72
CA GLY A 297 -11.63 -13.40 -34.68
C GLY A 297 -12.82 -12.99 -33.84
N LYS A 298 -14.04 -13.32 -34.31
CA LYS A 298 -15.32 -12.91 -33.68
C LYS A 298 -15.33 -13.15 -32.16
N ALA A 299 -15.45 -12.06 -31.39
CA ALA A 299 -15.53 -12.06 -29.94
C ALA A 299 -16.59 -13.05 -29.40
N ARG A 300 -16.19 -13.90 -28.45
CA ARG A 300 -17.10 -14.68 -27.61
C ARG A 300 -16.94 -14.26 -26.16
N ALA A 301 -18.05 -13.92 -25.50
CA ALA A 301 -18.07 -13.71 -24.07
C ALA A 301 -17.51 -14.93 -23.33
N ALA A 302 -16.64 -14.70 -22.34
CA ALA A 302 -16.05 -15.76 -21.53
C ALA A 302 -17.15 -16.60 -20.88
N GLY A 303 -17.13 -17.91 -21.13
CA GLY A 303 -18.13 -18.82 -20.58
C GLY A 303 -18.01 -18.95 -19.05
N PRO A 304 -19.07 -19.43 -18.35
CA PRO A 304 -19.03 -19.66 -16.90
C PRO A 304 -17.85 -20.55 -16.42
N ALA A 305 -17.30 -21.39 -17.30
CA ALA A 305 -16.12 -22.21 -17.02
C ALA A 305 -14.79 -21.43 -17.02
N GLN A 306 -14.66 -20.36 -17.81
CA GLN A 306 -13.49 -19.48 -17.82
C GLN A 306 -13.50 -18.53 -16.62
N ARG A 307 -14.66 -17.97 -16.27
CA ARG A 307 -14.85 -17.16 -15.06
C ARG A 307 -14.60 -17.92 -13.74
N LYS A 308 -14.56 -19.26 -13.80
CA LYS A 308 -14.24 -20.14 -12.66
C LYS A 308 -12.74 -20.47 -12.56
N ALA A 309 -11.94 -20.12 -13.57
CA ALA A 309 -10.51 -20.45 -13.66
C ALA A 309 -9.59 -19.29 -13.20
N PHE A 310 -10.14 -18.08 -13.13
CA PHE A 310 -9.48 -16.86 -12.68
C PHE A 310 -10.41 -16.22 -11.66
N THR A 311 -10.24 -16.60 -10.40
CA THR A 311 -10.95 -15.98 -9.30
C THR A 311 -9.93 -15.82 -8.20
N GLU A 312 -9.78 -14.59 -7.72
CA GLU A 312 -9.02 -14.25 -6.53
C GLU A 312 -9.49 -15.13 -5.36
N ALA A 313 -8.54 -15.78 -4.69
CA ALA A 313 -8.82 -16.68 -3.59
C ALA A 313 -9.02 -15.92 -2.28
N ASP A 314 -8.33 -14.81 -2.07
CA ASP A 314 -8.37 -14.03 -0.82
C ASP A 314 -8.22 -12.51 -1.05
N PRO A 315 -9.27 -11.82 -1.52
CA PRO A 315 -9.17 -10.42 -1.94
C PRO A 315 -8.71 -9.42 -0.87
N MET A 316 -8.70 -9.82 0.40
CA MET A 316 -8.36 -8.96 1.53
C MET A 316 -6.84 -8.78 1.71
N ASP A 317 -6.02 -9.73 1.27
CA ASP A 317 -4.55 -9.65 1.39
C ASP A 317 -3.86 -9.08 0.14
N ASN A 318 -4.66 -8.72 -0.85
CA ASN A 318 -4.33 -7.86 -1.97
C ASN A 318 -3.97 -6.42 -1.57
N HIS A 319 -3.96 -6.10 -0.28
CA HIS A 319 -3.69 -4.78 0.29
C HIS A 319 -2.47 -4.85 1.22
N ALA A 320 -1.68 -3.78 1.24
CA ALA A 320 -0.54 -3.63 2.12
C ALA A 320 -0.33 -2.14 2.41
N THR A 321 -0.05 -1.81 3.67
CA THR A 321 0.20 -0.44 4.09
C THR A 321 1.68 -0.23 4.39
N PHE A 322 2.12 1.02 4.36
CA PHE A 322 3.52 1.37 4.59
C PHE A 322 3.66 2.77 5.15
N GLU A 323 4.77 3.04 5.81
CA GLU A 323 5.13 4.36 6.26
C GLU A 323 6.34 4.93 5.50
N ALA A 324 6.59 6.23 5.69
CA ALA A 324 7.83 6.84 5.23
C ALA A 324 8.59 7.45 6.40
N PHE A 325 9.87 7.13 6.50
CA PHE A 325 10.72 7.63 7.57
C PHE A 325 11.60 8.74 7.02
N VAL A 326 11.53 9.91 7.66
CA VAL A 326 12.20 11.12 7.18
C VAL A 326 13.24 11.62 8.19
N ASP A 327 14.46 11.83 7.71
CA ASP A 327 15.52 12.48 8.47
C ASP A 327 15.27 14.00 8.50
N LEU A 328 14.77 14.48 9.64
CA LEU A 328 14.53 15.89 9.86
C LEU A 328 15.79 16.69 10.22
N SER A 329 16.90 16.01 10.55
CA SER A 329 18.15 16.64 11.00
C SER A 329 18.94 17.30 9.87
N ALA A 330 18.76 16.83 8.62
CA ALA A 330 19.41 17.39 7.45
C ALA A 330 18.65 18.63 6.94
N GLN A 331 19.27 19.82 7.00
CA GLN A 331 18.70 21.04 6.40
C GLN A 331 18.49 20.84 4.89
N PRO A 332 17.37 21.31 4.28
CA PRO A 332 17.13 21.15 2.85
C PRO A 332 18.30 21.72 2.05
N THR A 333 18.71 20.98 1.01
CA THR A 333 19.80 21.44 0.13
C THR A 333 19.33 22.70 -0.60
N PRO A 334 20.00 23.86 -0.47
CA PRO A 334 19.56 25.06 -1.15
C PRO A 334 19.60 24.84 -2.67
N THR A 335 18.48 25.11 -3.34
CA THR A 335 18.45 25.16 -4.81
C THR A 335 19.39 26.29 -5.25
N PRO A 336 20.36 26.06 -6.16
CA PRO A 336 21.26 27.11 -6.60
C PRO A 336 20.46 28.23 -7.26
N THR A 337 20.47 29.40 -6.64
CA THR A 337 19.94 30.63 -7.25
C THR A 337 20.74 30.89 -8.53
N PRO A 338 20.11 31.03 -9.72
CA PRO A 338 20.84 31.39 -10.93
C PRO A 338 21.54 32.73 -10.70
N SER A 339 22.88 32.70 -10.71
CA SER A 339 23.71 33.90 -10.68
C SER A 339 23.43 34.68 -11.96
N GLY A 340 22.79 35.84 -11.82
CA GLY A 340 22.59 36.76 -12.94
C GLY A 340 23.93 37.18 -13.52
N GLN A 341 24.25 36.66 -14.71
CA GLN A 341 25.41 37.10 -15.48
C GLN A 341 25.21 38.59 -15.85
N PRO A 342 26.15 39.50 -15.55
CA PRO A 342 26.00 40.90 -15.89
C PRO A 342 26.05 41.09 -17.41
N THR A 343 24.96 41.64 -17.96
CA THR A 343 24.87 42.11 -19.35
C THR A 343 25.88 43.25 -19.56
N PRO A 344 26.78 43.20 -20.55
CA PRO A 344 27.71 44.29 -20.83
C PRO A 344 26.97 45.51 -21.43
N THR A 345 27.16 46.68 -20.81
CA THR A 345 26.71 47.99 -21.28
C THR A 345 27.47 48.41 -22.55
N PRO A 346 26.81 48.81 -23.65
CA PRO A 346 27.51 49.34 -24.82
C PRO A 346 27.95 50.79 -24.60
N SER A 347 29.21 51.09 -24.96
CA SER A 347 29.80 52.43 -24.94
C SER A 347 29.34 53.25 -26.14
N GLY A 348 28.93 54.51 -25.90
CA GLY A 348 28.39 55.42 -26.90
C GLY A 348 29.46 56.11 -27.77
N GLY A 349 29.15 56.29 -29.05
CA GLY A 349 29.81 57.23 -29.96
C GLY A 349 28.83 58.33 -30.40
N PRO A 350 29.26 59.59 -30.59
CA PRO A 350 28.35 60.72 -30.79
C PRO A 350 28.08 60.98 -32.28
N THR A 351 26.87 61.41 -32.65
CA THR A 351 26.64 62.20 -33.89
C THR A 351 25.28 62.93 -33.87
N GLY A 352 25.38 64.26 -34.03
CA GLY A 352 24.48 65.19 -34.76
C GLY A 352 22.95 65.11 -34.67
N GLN A 353 22.34 66.14 -34.06
CA GLN A 353 21.03 66.73 -34.40
C GLN A 353 21.24 67.88 -35.43
N PRO A 354 20.23 68.55 -36.05
CA PRO A 354 18.76 68.38 -36.02
C PRO A 354 18.07 68.44 -37.41
N THR A 355 16.79 68.08 -37.57
CA THR A 355 15.61 69.00 -37.62
C THR A 355 14.41 68.23 -38.23
N PRO A 356 13.14 68.53 -37.92
CA PRO A 356 12.01 67.59 -38.01
C PRO A 356 11.11 67.81 -39.24
N THR A 357 10.32 66.80 -39.63
CA THR A 357 9.01 66.97 -40.32
C THR A 357 8.16 65.68 -40.24
N THR A 358 6.90 65.90 -39.87
CA THR A 358 5.65 65.11 -39.76
C THR A 358 5.41 63.77 -40.49
N THR A 359 4.93 62.76 -39.71
CA THR A 359 3.69 61.91 -39.82
C THR A 359 3.29 61.27 -41.18
N PRO A 360 2.68 60.05 -41.30
CA PRO A 360 2.05 59.13 -40.30
C PRO A 360 2.47 57.64 -40.39
N GLY A 361 2.23 56.84 -39.33
CA GLY A 361 2.13 55.38 -39.50
C GLY A 361 2.36 54.52 -38.26
N GLY A 362 1.26 53.94 -37.76
CA GLY A 362 1.12 52.59 -37.18
C GLY A 362 2.23 52.01 -36.29
N GLY A 363 1.93 51.82 -35.01
CA GLY A 363 2.70 50.91 -34.14
C GLY A 363 2.34 50.96 -32.66
N THR A 364 1.40 50.12 -32.24
CA THR A 364 1.34 49.51 -30.88
C THR A 364 1.24 48.01 -31.15
N GLY A 365 2.26 47.19 -30.93
CA GLY A 365 2.77 46.84 -29.61
C GLY A 365 1.67 46.08 -28.87
N GLY A 366 1.52 44.76 -28.98
CA GLY A 366 2.58 43.78 -28.75
C GLY A 366 2.69 43.47 -27.26
N GLY A 367 1.56 43.11 -26.64
CA GLY A 367 1.44 42.73 -25.24
C GLY A 367 0.61 41.46 -25.12
N GLY A 368 1.18 40.34 -25.54
CA GLY A 368 0.60 39.02 -25.33
C GLY A 368 0.83 38.57 -23.90
N LEU A 369 -0.17 38.75 -23.04
CA LEU A 369 -0.28 38.01 -21.79
C LEU A 369 -0.64 36.56 -22.12
N PRO A 370 -0.07 35.54 -21.44
CA PRO A 370 -0.52 34.18 -21.63
C PRO A 370 -1.99 34.06 -21.22
N VAL A 371 -2.82 33.69 -22.18
CA VAL A 371 -4.22 33.34 -21.99
C VAL A 371 -4.25 31.94 -21.37
N THR A 372 -4.33 31.83 -20.06
CA THR A 372 -4.67 30.57 -19.37
C THR A 372 -6.20 30.43 -19.27
N GLY A 373 -6.84 30.35 -20.43
CA GLY A 373 -8.25 29.98 -20.53
C GLY A 373 -8.36 28.46 -20.61
N VAL A 374 -8.54 27.78 -19.47
CA VAL A 374 -9.07 26.42 -19.47
C VAL A 374 -10.43 26.44 -20.18
N GLN A 375 -10.58 25.56 -21.16
CA GLN A 375 -11.79 25.41 -21.96
C GLN A 375 -12.94 24.92 -21.07
N ALA A 376 -13.64 25.84 -20.39
CA ALA A 376 -14.75 25.57 -19.47
C ALA A 376 -15.93 24.81 -20.12
N GLY A 377 -15.94 24.70 -21.45
CA GLY A 377 -16.97 23.97 -22.19
C GLY A 377 -16.91 22.44 -22.06
N LEU A 378 -15.73 21.84 -21.84
CA LEU A 378 -15.60 20.38 -21.81
C LEU A 378 -15.99 19.78 -20.45
N ILE A 379 -15.66 20.48 -19.36
CA ILE A 379 -15.98 20.04 -17.99
C ILE A 379 -17.48 20.18 -17.68
N GLY A 380 -18.15 21.19 -18.24
CA GLY A 380 -19.61 21.34 -18.11
C GLY A 380 -20.41 20.23 -18.83
N GLY A 381 -19.89 19.70 -19.94
CA GLY A 381 -20.59 18.68 -20.75
C GLY A 381 -20.65 17.30 -20.09
N ILE A 382 -19.57 16.88 -19.43
CA ILE A 382 -19.49 15.57 -18.76
C ILE A 382 -20.37 15.56 -17.50
N GLY A 383 -20.37 16.65 -16.72
CA GLY A 383 -21.23 16.76 -15.53
C GLY A 383 -22.72 16.65 -15.84
N ALA A 384 -23.17 17.25 -16.95
CA ALA A 384 -24.57 17.16 -17.39
C ALA A 384 -24.94 15.73 -17.84
N ALA A 385 -24.04 15.01 -18.51
CA ALA A 385 -24.27 13.64 -18.94
C ALA A 385 -24.38 12.65 -17.76
N VAL A 386 -23.55 12.82 -16.73
CA VAL A 386 -23.59 12.00 -15.51
C VAL A 386 -24.88 12.23 -14.73
N LEU A 387 -25.34 13.48 -14.60
CA LEU A 387 -26.60 13.79 -13.92
C LEU A 387 -27.82 13.22 -14.66
N LEU A 388 -27.82 13.24 -16.00
CA LEU A 388 -28.89 12.63 -16.80
C LEU A 388 -28.90 11.10 -16.69
N ALA A 389 -27.72 10.45 -16.71
CA ALA A 389 -27.61 9.01 -16.54
C ALA A 389 -28.03 8.56 -15.12
N GLY A 390 -27.63 9.30 -14.09
CA GLY A 390 -28.04 9.07 -12.71
C GLY A 390 -29.55 9.24 -12.51
N GLY A 391 -30.14 10.28 -13.12
CA GLY A 391 -31.60 10.49 -13.11
C GLY A 391 -32.37 9.35 -13.79
N ALA A 392 -31.86 8.84 -14.92
CA ALA A 392 -32.47 7.70 -15.61
C ALA A 392 -32.43 6.41 -14.78
N LEU A 393 -31.30 6.10 -14.14
CA LEU A 393 -31.15 4.93 -13.28
C LEU A 393 -32.08 4.98 -12.05
N LEU A 394 -32.26 6.18 -11.47
CA LEU A 394 -33.15 6.37 -10.31
C LEU A 394 -34.64 6.22 -10.68
N LEU A 395 -35.02 6.53 -11.92
CA LEU A 395 -36.38 6.28 -12.43
C LEU A 395 -36.61 4.81 -12.78
N VAL A 396 -35.58 4.09 -13.22
CA VAL A 396 -35.65 2.64 -13.50
C VAL A 396 -35.71 1.82 -12.21
N SER A 397 -35.05 2.25 -11.13
CA SER A 397 -35.08 1.52 -9.85
C SER A 397 -36.45 1.55 -9.17
N ARG A 398 -37.25 2.62 -9.35
CA ARG A 398 -38.61 2.71 -8.79
C ARG A 398 -39.64 1.81 -9.47
N ARG A 399 -39.30 1.13 -10.58
CA ARG A 399 -40.21 0.22 -11.31
C ARG A 399 -40.06 -1.26 -10.97
N ARG A 400 -39.25 -1.64 -9.98
CA ARG A 400 -39.18 -3.04 -9.54
C ARG A 400 -40.29 -3.33 -8.53
N ASP A 401 -41.42 -3.80 -9.05
CA ASP A 401 -42.47 -4.42 -8.24
C ASP A 401 -41.92 -5.67 -7.52
N ILE A 402 -42.12 -5.72 -6.21
CA ILE A 402 -41.69 -6.79 -5.33
C ILE A 402 -42.63 -7.98 -5.51
N VAL A 403 -42.16 -9.05 -6.15
CA VAL A 403 -42.83 -10.35 -6.15
C VAL A 403 -42.44 -11.07 -4.86
N VAL A 404 -43.34 -11.08 -3.88
CA VAL A 404 -43.19 -11.87 -2.65
C VAL A 404 -43.54 -13.32 -2.98
N VAL A 405 -42.56 -14.21 -2.95
CA VAL A 405 -42.78 -15.66 -2.98
C VAL A 405 -42.93 -16.14 -1.53
N ALA A 406 -44.06 -16.77 -1.21
CA ALA A 406 -44.31 -17.34 0.11
C ALA A 406 -43.45 -18.61 0.33
N PRO A 407 -42.94 -18.86 1.55
CA PRO A 407 -42.08 -20.00 1.82
C PRO A 407 -42.91 -21.27 1.97
N GLY A 408 -42.69 -22.26 1.11
CA GLY A 408 -43.42 -23.52 1.18
C GLY A 408 -43.00 -24.68 0.26
N ASP A 409 -42.12 -24.51 -0.72
CA ASP A 409 -41.76 -25.61 -1.63
C ASP A 409 -40.26 -25.66 -1.94
N GLU A 410 -39.49 -26.31 -1.07
CA GLU A 410 -38.25 -26.97 -1.50
C GLU A 410 -38.30 -28.44 -1.03
N LYS A 411 -38.61 -29.33 -1.98
CA LYS A 411 -38.43 -30.77 -1.82
C LYS A 411 -36.94 -31.10 -1.84
N SER A 412 -36.53 -31.87 -0.84
CA SER A 412 -35.25 -32.59 -0.77
C SER A 412 -35.07 -33.52 -1.97
N THR A 413 -33.90 -33.47 -2.60
CA THR A 413 -33.36 -34.57 -3.39
C THR A 413 -31.88 -34.73 -3.06
N ASP A 414 -31.54 -35.95 -2.66
CA ASP A 414 -30.20 -36.49 -2.35
C ASP A 414 -29.10 -36.15 -3.36
#